data_AF-A0A645F493-F1
#
_entry.id   AF-A0A645F493-F1
#
_cell.length_a   1.000
_cell.length_b   1.000
_cell.length_c   1.000
_cell.angle_alpha   90.00
_cell.angle_beta   90.00
_cell.angle_gamma   90.00
#
_symmetry.space_group_name_H-M   'P 1'
#
loop_
_entity.id
_entity.type
_entity.pdbx_description
1 polymer ?
#
loop_
_entity_poly.entity_id
_entity_poly.type
_entity_poly.pdbx_seq_one_letter_code
_entity_poly.pdbx_strand_id
1 'polypeptide(L)'
;MAIESINKMKQLGLPSNNSPFGLFAENLTTEGIVLYELPIGTKLAIGETIMEVTQIGKECHQGCEIKKLVGSCIMPHEGIFAKVIKGGCIKPGDNIGII
;
A
#
# COMPACT_ATOMS: atom_id res chain seq x y z
N MET A 1 -1.30 0.92 -0.39
CA MET A 1 -1.15 -0.47 -0.87
C MET A 1 -1.28 -0.49 -2.38
N ALA A 2 -0.40 -1.19 -3.08
CA ALA A 2 -0.44 -1.26 -4.54
C ALA A 2 -1.38 -2.40 -5.00
N ILE A 3 -2.13 -2.19 -6.09
CA ILE A 3 -3.00 -3.21 -6.70
C ILE A 3 -2.20 -4.44 -7.12
N GLU A 4 -0.98 -4.23 -7.58
CA GLU A 4 -0.02 -5.27 -7.95
C GLU A 4 0.24 -6.22 -6.77
N SER A 5 0.42 -5.67 -5.57
CA SER A 5 0.62 -6.45 -4.33
C SER A 5 -0.66 -7.16 -3.87
N ILE A 6 -1.83 -6.53 -4.04
CA ILE A 6 -3.12 -7.17 -3.75
C ILE A 6 -3.35 -8.37 -4.69
N ASN A 7 -2.99 -8.23 -5.96
CA ASN A 7 -3.17 -9.30 -6.95
C ASN A 7 -2.29 -10.51 -6.65
N LYS A 8 -1.06 -10.33 -6.12
CA LYS A 8 -0.24 -11.44 -5.60
C LYS A 8 -0.99 -12.24 -4.53
N MET A 9 -1.67 -11.56 -3.61
CA MET A 9 -2.45 -12.22 -2.55
C MET A 9 -3.69 -12.94 -3.08
N LYS A 10 -4.38 -12.38 -4.08
CA LYS A 10 -5.48 -13.08 -4.77
C LYS A 10 -5.04 -14.39 -5.40
N GLN A 11 -3.86 -14.41 -6.03
CA GLN A 11 -3.29 -15.63 -6.60
C GLN A 11 -2.98 -16.69 -5.54
N LEU A 12 -2.74 -16.29 -4.29
CA LEU A 12 -2.54 -17.17 -3.13
C LEU A 12 -3.85 -17.63 -2.47
N GLY A 13 -5.01 -17.33 -3.04
CA GLY A 13 -6.31 -17.80 -2.55
C GLY A 13 -7.06 -16.81 -1.65
N LEU A 14 -6.66 -15.54 -1.65
CA LEU A 14 -7.43 -14.49 -0.97
C LEU A 14 -8.81 -14.35 -1.65
N PRO A 15 -9.94 -14.45 -0.92
CA PRO A 15 -11.27 -14.43 -1.51
C PRO A 15 -11.52 -13.17 -2.34
N SER A 16 -11.97 -13.36 -3.58
CA SER A 16 -12.24 -12.29 -4.55
C SER A 16 -13.62 -11.63 -4.40
N ASN A 17 -14.45 -12.13 -3.47
CA ASN A 17 -15.81 -11.67 -3.25
C ASN A 17 -15.91 -10.38 -2.42
N ASN A 18 -14.82 -9.97 -1.75
CA ASN A 18 -14.75 -8.70 -1.03
C ASN A 18 -14.03 -7.64 -1.88
N SER A 19 -14.40 -6.37 -1.67
CA SER A 19 -13.68 -5.23 -2.22
C SER A 19 -12.17 -5.39 -1.97
N PRO A 20 -11.31 -5.30 -3.00
CA PRO A 20 -9.86 -5.42 -2.81
C PRO A 20 -9.28 -4.24 -2.03
N PHE A 21 -10.02 -3.13 -1.97
CA PHE A 21 -9.65 -1.88 -1.32
C PHE A 21 -9.91 -1.94 0.19
N GLY A 22 -8.95 -1.50 0.97
CA GLY A 22 -9.00 -1.42 2.43
C GLY A 22 -8.75 -2.75 3.15
N LEU A 23 -8.58 -3.86 2.42
CA LEU A 23 -8.43 -5.18 3.00
C LEU A 23 -7.18 -5.30 3.88
N PHE A 24 -6.12 -4.57 3.52
CA PHE A 24 -4.86 -4.53 4.26
C PHE A 24 -4.79 -3.32 5.23
N ALA A 25 -5.95 -2.70 5.51
CA ALA A 25 -6.10 -1.47 6.27
C ALA A 25 -5.32 -0.28 5.68
N GLU A 26 -5.14 -0.26 4.35
CA GLU A 26 -4.49 0.84 3.67
C GLU A 26 -5.38 2.08 3.63
N ASN A 27 -4.76 3.26 3.72
CA ASN A 27 -5.47 4.51 3.50
C ASN A 27 -5.62 4.84 2.01
N LEU A 28 -4.62 4.48 1.21
CA LEU A 28 -4.57 4.73 -0.23
C LEU A 28 -4.30 3.42 -0.96
N THR A 29 -5.12 3.13 -1.96
CA THR A 29 -4.84 2.09 -2.94
C THR A 29 -4.35 2.74 -4.23
N THR A 30 -3.26 2.21 -4.80
CA THR A 30 -2.55 2.81 -5.93
C THR A 30 -2.27 1.74 -7.00
N GLU A 31 -1.93 2.16 -8.20
CA GLU A 31 -1.52 1.26 -9.29
C GLU A 31 -0.49 1.94 -10.19
N GLY A 32 0.24 1.15 -10.98
CA GLY A 32 1.21 1.62 -11.97
C GLY A 32 2.61 1.90 -11.41
N ILE A 33 2.82 1.76 -10.10
CA ILE A 33 4.12 1.94 -9.46
C ILE A 33 4.35 0.80 -8.47
N VAL A 34 5.52 0.16 -8.57
CA VAL A 34 5.99 -0.85 -7.60
C VAL A 34 6.46 -0.14 -6.32
N LEU A 35 5.50 0.27 -5.49
CA LEU A 35 5.78 1.18 -4.36
C LEU A 35 6.81 0.62 -3.37
N TYR A 36 6.81 -0.69 -3.12
CA TYR A 36 7.70 -1.31 -2.12
C TYR A 36 9.16 -1.42 -2.57
N GLU A 37 9.45 -1.12 -3.83
CA GLU A 37 10.83 -1.03 -4.34
C GLU A 37 11.37 0.40 -4.30
N LEU A 38 10.52 1.39 -3.96
CA LEU A 38 10.97 2.76 -3.83
C LEU A 38 11.87 2.92 -2.59
N PRO A 39 13.02 3.60 -2.73
CA PRO A 39 13.87 3.92 -1.59
C PRO A 39 13.14 4.69 -0.48
N ILE A 40 13.48 4.42 0.78
CA ILE A 40 13.09 5.30 1.88
C ILE A 40 13.65 6.70 1.61
N GLY A 41 12.83 7.73 1.80
CA GLY A 41 13.13 9.11 1.45
C GLY A 41 12.62 9.54 0.06
N THR A 42 12.15 8.62 -0.78
CA THR A 42 11.48 8.96 -2.05
C THR A 42 10.26 9.83 -1.78
N LYS A 43 10.11 10.91 -2.56
CA LYS A 43 8.97 11.80 -2.48
C LYS A 43 7.94 11.47 -3.56
N LEU A 44 6.68 11.42 -3.14
CA LEU A 44 5.52 11.17 -3.97
C LEU A 44 4.64 12.43 -3.96
N ALA A 45 4.36 12.97 -5.14
CA ALA A 45 3.36 14.00 -5.35
C ALA A 45 2.03 13.34 -5.69
N ILE A 46 0.98 13.64 -4.93
CA ILE A 46 -0.39 13.15 -5.14
C ILE A 46 -1.36 14.28 -4.87
N GLY A 47 -2.16 14.67 -5.85
CA GLY A 47 -3.05 15.83 -5.74
C GLY A 47 -2.29 17.08 -5.28
N GLU A 48 -2.70 17.68 -4.17
CA GLU A 48 -2.05 18.85 -3.57
C GLU A 48 -0.92 18.50 -2.59
N THR A 49 -0.75 17.21 -2.29
CA THR A 49 0.12 16.72 -1.23
C THR A 49 1.50 16.33 -1.73
N ILE A 50 2.49 16.41 -0.85
CA ILE A 50 3.79 15.76 -1.01
C ILE A 50 3.98 14.83 0.17
N MET A 51 4.27 13.57 -0.11
CA MET A 51 4.51 12.54 0.89
C MET A 51 5.92 11.97 0.70
N GLU A 52 6.59 11.60 1.79
CA GLU A 52 7.90 10.96 1.75
C GLU A 52 7.80 9.54 2.28
N VAL A 53 8.28 8.56 1.51
CA VAL A 53 8.35 7.16 1.94
C VAL A 53 9.23 7.06 3.17
N THR A 54 8.71 6.49 4.24
CA THR A 54 9.41 6.37 5.54
C THR A 54 9.71 4.93 5.91
N GLN A 55 8.91 3.99 5.42
CA GLN A 55 9.05 2.59 5.79
C GLN A 55 8.46 1.68 4.70
N ILE A 56 9.13 0.55 4.50
CA ILE A 56 8.69 -0.58 3.69
C ILE A 56 8.42 -1.74 4.65
N GLY A 57 7.29 -2.42 4.45
CA GLY A 57 6.83 -3.48 5.33
C GLY A 57 6.25 -2.96 6.65
N LYS A 58 5.56 -3.84 7.37
CA LYS A 58 5.12 -3.62 8.76
C LYS A 58 5.28 -4.89 9.57
N GLU A 59 6.04 -4.82 10.65
CA GLU A 59 6.15 -5.94 11.58
C GLU A 59 4.76 -6.32 12.10
N CYS A 60 4.44 -7.60 12.01
CA CYS A 60 3.15 -8.14 12.42
C CYS A 60 3.33 -8.97 13.68
N HIS A 61 2.89 -8.44 14.82
CA HIS A 61 3.11 -9.05 16.13
C HIS A 61 2.09 -10.14 16.50
N GLN A 62 0.88 -10.11 15.91
CA GLN A 62 -0.12 -11.17 16.04
C GLN A 62 -0.71 -11.43 14.65
N GLY A 63 -0.80 -12.70 14.25
CA GLY A 63 -1.22 -13.08 12.89
C GLY A 63 -2.56 -12.44 12.51
N CYS A 64 -2.56 -11.60 11.49
CA CYS A 64 -3.77 -10.96 10.99
C CYS A 64 -4.72 -11.99 10.35
N GLU A 65 -5.99 -11.64 10.21
CA GLU A 65 -7.00 -12.52 9.58
C GLU A 65 -6.59 -12.97 8.18
N ILE A 66 -5.88 -12.12 7.43
CA ILE A 66 -5.33 -12.49 6.11
C ILE A 66 -4.32 -13.63 6.24
N LYS A 67 -3.37 -13.53 7.18
CA LYS A 67 -2.38 -14.60 7.42
C LYS A 67 -3.05 -15.89 7.88
N LYS A 68 -4.11 -15.80 8.68
CA LYS A 68 -4.89 -16.99 9.09
C LYS A 68 -5.62 -17.64 7.90
N LEU A 69 -6.13 -16.82 7.00
CA LEU A 69 -6.93 -17.26 5.86
C LEU A 69 -6.10 -17.91 4.75
N VAL A 70 -4.97 -17.29 4.37
CA VAL A 70 -4.16 -17.72 3.22
C VAL A 70 -2.72 -18.10 3.62
N GLY A 71 -2.46 -18.26 4.91
CA GLY A 71 -1.15 -18.66 5.45
C GLY A 71 -0.07 -17.56 5.43
N SER A 72 -0.28 -16.46 4.71
CA SER A 72 0.68 -15.38 4.55
C SER A 72 -0.01 -14.01 4.49
N CYS A 73 0.76 -12.95 4.73
CA CYS A 73 0.31 -11.57 4.57
C CYS A 73 1.42 -10.81 3.83
N ILE A 74 1.02 -9.99 2.87
CA ILE A 74 1.95 -9.20 2.06
C ILE A 74 2.42 -7.92 2.78
N MET A 75 1.64 -7.41 3.76
CA MET A 75 1.96 -6.16 4.46
C MET A 75 3.33 -6.11 5.15
N PRO A 76 3.83 -7.19 5.78
CA PRO A 76 5.19 -7.25 6.30
C PRO A 76 6.30 -7.00 5.26
N HIS A 77 6.01 -7.23 3.98
CA HIS A 77 7.01 -7.17 2.91
C HIS A 77 6.79 -5.99 1.97
N GLU A 78 5.54 -5.69 1.60
CA GLU A 78 5.21 -4.72 0.55
C GLU A 78 4.31 -3.57 1.03
N GLY A 79 3.97 -3.53 2.33
CA GLY A 79 3.29 -2.37 2.91
C GLY A 79 4.14 -1.11 2.80
N ILE A 80 3.54 0.04 2.54
CA ILE A 80 4.26 1.31 2.40
C ILE A 80 3.67 2.35 3.33
N PHE A 81 4.55 3.01 4.08
CA PHE A 81 4.21 4.10 4.97
C PHE A 81 4.95 5.35 4.53
N ALA A 82 4.22 6.44 4.45
CA ALA A 82 4.76 7.74 4.11
C ALA A 82 4.34 8.77 5.15
N LYS A 83 5.18 9.78 5.35
CA LYS A 83 4.82 10.98 6.12
C LYS A 83 4.41 12.08 5.15
N VAL A 84 3.40 12.86 5.54
CA VAL A 84 2.96 14.03 4.77
C VAL A 84 3.94 15.17 5.02
N ILE A 85 4.67 15.58 3.98
CA ILE A 85 5.59 16.72 4.00
C ILE A 85 4.84 18.02 3.74
N LYS A 86 3.88 17.97 2.80
CA LYS A 86 2.97 19.07 2.48
C LYS A 86 1.54 18.54 2.50
N GLY A 87 0.73 19.12 3.38
CA GLY A 87 -0.70 18.82 3.47
C GLY A 87 -1.50 19.42 2.30
N GLY A 88 -2.72 18.92 2.12
CA GLY A 88 -3.62 19.31 1.04
C GLY A 88 -4.68 18.25 0.81
N CYS A 89 -5.47 18.44 -0.24
CA CYS A 89 -6.48 17.49 -0.65
C CYS A 89 -5.95 16.49 -1.69
N ILE A 90 -6.44 15.25 -1.59
CA ILE A 90 -6.32 14.22 -2.61
C ILE A 90 -7.70 13.64 -2.88
N LYS A 91 -7.91 13.11 -4.08
CA LYS A 91 -9.15 12.44 -4.48
C LYS A 91 -8.85 11.18 -5.30
N PRO A 92 -9.78 10.21 -5.36
CA PRO A 92 -9.65 9.09 -6.28
C PRO A 92 -9.40 9.56 -7.71
N GLY A 93 -8.44 8.91 -8.38
CA GLY A 93 -8.02 9.26 -9.73
C GLY A 93 -6.91 10.31 -9.83
N ASP A 94 -6.43 10.87 -8.72
CA ASP A 94 -5.23 11.71 -8.75
C ASP A 94 -3.99 10.89 -9.12
N ASN A 95 -3.17 11.44 -10.01
CA ASN A 95 -1.91 10.81 -10.43
C ASN A 95 -0.88 10.84 -9.30
N ILE A 96 -0.03 9.81 -9.29
CA ILE A 96 1.11 9.71 -8.39
C ILE A 96 2.37 9.94 -9.21
N GLY A 97 3.13 10.98 -8.85
CA GLY A 97 4.43 11.29 -9.45
C GLY A 97 5.56 11.11 -8.46
N ILE A 98 6.68 10.54 -8.90
CA ILE A 98 7.93 10.52 -8.15
C ILE A 98 8.67 11.85 -8.44
N ILE A 99 9.10 12.55 -7.40
CA ILE A 99 9.77 13.87 -7.51
C ILE A 99 11.09 13.93 -6.74
#